data_AF-A0AAV1TYZ6-F1
#
_entry.id   AF-A0AAV1TYZ6-F1
#
_cell.length_a   1.000
_cell.length_b   1.000
_cell.length_c   1.000
_cell.angle_alpha   90.00
_cell.angle_beta   90.00
_cell.angle_gamma   90.00
#
_symmetry.space_group_name_H-M   'P 1'
#
loop_
_entity.id
_entity.type
_entity.pdbx_description
1 polymer ?
#
loop_
_entity_poly.entity_id
_entity_poly.type
_entity_poly.pdbx_seq_one_letter_code
_entity_poly.pdbx_strand_id
1 'polypeptide(L)'
;MDGLTAEKGEEGKCLAMLQAKCLILLHLGIQQNQDFLTSFVQKDGLVLVEETLGTIAELLNAGHSLLLSESLENKLSAFDMYLTQCAFNSCKLMIEIALEFGADCFQTCSDDDESNNEMDGSQVSTTLFQLFRGLLRHSNCRQQLLTYFTTSDSTQYTIFLRRMTKLFTMFPDKVISVSGELETETTIACFVSEILLLLFQSAAREANDTVLIDEHELFTHLLPAVVQLVYSDKKNMNGQAADNCLKLLHVVLLDFDYDDEKGEYELYDPFIRSILLPYLSETLRRHDTMDESIWNLSSELLFGLLSSDTALVSEAESLDLVSMIVNVLCVPVTFTSLPSNSVQLVQILMESADVELDSATRVRHRPEVW
;
A
#
# COMPACT_ATOMS: atom_id res chain seq x y z
N MET A 1 -53.39 -11.56 -2.42
CA MET A 1 -52.09 -11.50 -3.13
C MET A 1 -50.92 -11.63 -2.14
N ASP A 2 -51.17 -12.11 -0.92
CA ASP A 2 -50.21 -12.07 0.19
C ASP A 2 -49.36 -13.35 0.35
N GLY A 3 -49.59 -14.36 -0.50
CA GLY A 3 -48.84 -15.64 -0.45
C GLY A 3 -47.45 -15.59 -1.10
N LEU A 4 -47.31 -14.85 -2.21
CA LEU A 4 -46.04 -14.80 -2.97
C LEU A 4 -44.94 -13.97 -2.29
N THR A 5 -45.30 -13.04 -1.41
CA THR A 5 -44.34 -12.23 -0.65
C THR A 5 -43.87 -12.96 0.61
N ALA A 6 -44.71 -13.82 1.20
CA ALA A 6 -44.35 -14.66 2.34
C ALA A 6 -43.39 -15.80 1.95
N GLU A 7 -43.65 -16.49 0.83
CA GLU A 7 -42.76 -17.55 0.31
C GLU A 7 -41.36 -17.00 -0.05
N LYS A 8 -41.29 -15.85 -0.72
CA LYS A 8 -40.01 -15.16 -1.00
C LYS A 8 -39.26 -14.75 0.28
N GLY A 9 -39.98 -14.38 1.33
CA GLY A 9 -39.41 -14.01 2.62
C GLY A 9 -38.89 -15.21 3.43
N GLU A 10 -39.47 -16.41 3.26
CA GLU A 10 -38.96 -17.65 3.86
C GLU A 10 -37.78 -18.25 3.08
N GLU A 11 -37.82 -18.21 1.75
CA GLU A 11 -36.72 -18.63 0.89
C GLU A 11 -35.44 -17.81 1.16
N GLY A 12 -35.56 -16.49 1.30
CA GLY A 12 -34.43 -15.62 1.64
C GLY A 12 -33.79 -15.95 3.00
N LYS A 13 -34.61 -16.25 4.02
CA LYS A 13 -34.12 -16.66 5.35
C LYS A 13 -33.42 -18.02 5.32
N CYS A 14 -33.98 -18.98 4.58
CA CYS A 14 -33.36 -20.31 4.40
C CYS A 14 -32.00 -20.20 3.68
N LEU A 15 -31.90 -19.34 2.67
CA LEU A 15 -30.65 -19.09 1.95
C LEU A 15 -29.59 -18.46 2.85
N ALA A 16 -29.94 -17.38 3.57
CA ALA A 16 -29.01 -16.71 4.50
C ALA A 16 -28.49 -17.66 5.58
N MET A 17 -29.36 -18.51 6.12
CA MET A 17 -28.96 -19.52 7.12
C MET A 17 -28.04 -20.60 6.54
N LEU A 18 -28.26 -21.01 5.29
CA LEU A 18 -27.38 -21.95 4.60
C LEU A 18 -26.00 -21.33 4.36
N GLN A 19 -25.95 -20.10 3.85
CA GLN A 19 -24.72 -19.35 3.65
C GLN A 19 -23.94 -19.19 4.97
N ALA A 20 -24.62 -18.83 6.06
CA ALA A 20 -23.97 -18.69 7.37
C ALA A 20 -23.36 -20.01 7.86
N LYS A 21 -24.09 -21.14 7.69
CA LYS A 21 -23.56 -22.47 8.02
C LYS A 21 -22.36 -22.84 7.15
N CYS A 22 -22.39 -22.52 5.85
CA CYS A 22 -21.25 -22.73 4.96
C CYS A 22 -20.03 -21.92 5.42
N LEU A 23 -20.20 -20.64 5.76
CA LEU A 23 -19.13 -19.79 6.26
C LEU A 23 -18.53 -20.32 7.57
N ILE A 24 -19.36 -20.82 8.49
CA ILE A 24 -18.88 -21.46 9.74
C ILE A 24 -18.08 -22.74 9.43
N LEU A 25 -18.56 -23.58 8.52
CA LEU A 25 -17.85 -24.80 8.12
C LEU A 25 -16.51 -24.47 7.45
N LEU A 26 -16.47 -23.44 6.61
CA LEU A 26 -15.23 -22.93 6.01
C LEU A 26 -14.28 -22.41 7.10
N HIS A 27 -14.76 -21.58 8.02
CA HIS A 27 -13.99 -21.04 9.14
C HIS A 27 -13.35 -22.16 9.98
N LEU A 28 -14.14 -23.15 10.39
CA LEU A 28 -13.66 -24.30 11.16
C LEU A 28 -12.70 -25.18 10.35
N GLY A 29 -12.97 -25.40 9.07
CA GLY A 29 -12.10 -26.17 8.18
C GLY A 29 -10.72 -25.53 8.03
N ILE A 30 -10.69 -24.20 7.86
CA ILE A 30 -9.45 -23.43 7.74
C ILE A 30 -8.67 -23.44 9.06
N GLN A 31 -9.34 -23.31 10.21
CA GLN A 31 -8.67 -23.40 11.52
C GLN A 31 -8.02 -24.75 11.80
N GLN A 32 -8.63 -25.84 11.31
CA GLN A 32 -8.20 -27.20 11.67
C GLN A 32 -7.25 -27.84 10.68
N ASN A 33 -7.14 -27.34 9.45
CA ASN A 33 -6.41 -28.04 8.39
C ASN A 33 -5.74 -27.07 7.40
N GLN A 34 -4.41 -27.14 7.33
CA GLN A 34 -3.58 -26.30 6.44
C GLN A 34 -3.76 -26.63 4.95
N ASP A 35 -4.03 -27.89 4.59
CA ASP A 35 -4.36 -28.27 3.21
C ASP A 35 -5.71 -27.68 2.79
N PHE A 36 -6.65 -27.59 3.74
CA PHE A 36 -7.93 -26.94 3.51
C PHE A 36 -7.75 -25.44 3.28
N LEU A 37 -6.93 -24.75 4.08
CA LEU A 37 -6.54 -23.35 3.84
C LEU A 37 -5.93 -23.17 2.45
N THR A 38 -4.98 -24.03 2.09
CA THR A 38 -4.31 -23.96 0.79
C THR A 38 -5.31 -24.14 -0.36
N SER A 39 -6.21 -25.12 -0.26
CA SER A 39 -7.27 -25.32 -1.26
C SER A 39 -8.26 -24.15 -1.31
N PHE A 40 -8.60 -23.57 -0.15
CA PHE A 40 -9.47 -22.40 -0.05
C PHE A 40 -8.87 -21.19 -0.78
N VAL A 41 -7.58 -20.92 -0.55
CA VAL A 41 -6.85 -19.81 -1.19
C VAL A 41 -6.69 -20.03 -2.69
N GLN A 42 -6.29 -21.24 -3.11
CA GLN A 42 -6.13 -21.58 -4.53
C GLN A 42 -7.43 -21.49 -5.33
N LYS A 43 -8.58 -21.67 -4.68
CA LYS A 43 -9.92 -21.59 -5.30
C LYS A 43 -10.60 -20.22 -5.13
N ASP A 44 -9.85 -19.20 -4.70
CA ASP A 44 -10.37 -17.85 -4.46
C ASP A 44 -11.58 -17.83 -3.51
N GLY A 45 -11.52 -18.65 -2.44
CA GLY A 45 -12.64 -18.82 -1.50
C GLY A 45 -13.06 -17.54 -0.78
N LEU A 46 -12.19 -16.52 -0.74
CA LEU A 46 -12.52 -15.19 -0.22
C LEU A 46 -13.63 -14.49 -1.02
N VAL A 47 -13.83 -14.85 -2.30
CA VAL A 47 -14.95 -14.36 -3.11
C VAL A 47 -16.29 -14.63 -2.42
N LEU A 48 -16.46 -15.79 -1.78
CA LEU A 48 -17.71 -16.12 -1.08
C LEU A 48 -17.96 -15.19 0.12
N VAL A 49 -16.90 -14.78 0.82
CA VAL A 49 -16.98 -13.83 1.92
C VAL A 49 -17.31 -12.44 1.38
N GLU A 50 -16.63 -12.02 0.30
CA GLU A 50 -16.85 -10.74 -0.36
C GLU A 50 -18.27 -10.59 -0.91
N GLU A 51 -18.79 -11.60 -1.61
CA GLU A 51 -20.16 -11.59 -2.15
C GLU A 51 -21.20 -11.49 -1.03
N THR A 52 -20.95 -12.17 0.10
CA THR A 52 -21.83 -12.11 1.27
C THR A 52 -21.85 -10.71 1.87
N LEU A 53 -20.68 -10.11 2.10
CA LEU A 53 -20.57 -8.75 2.66
C LEU A 53 -21.11 -7.70 1.69
N GLY A 54 -20.81 -7.82 0.40
CA GLY A 54 -21.29 -6.91 -0.64
C GLY A 54 -22.81 -6.91 -0.76
N THR A 55 -23.44 -8.07 -0.76
CA THR A 55 -24.92 -8.18 -0.80
C THR A 55 -25.56 -7.46 0.39
N ILE A 56 -24.96 -7.59 1.58
CA ILE A 56 -25.46 -6.93 2.80
C ILE A 56 -25.22 -5.41 2.73
N ALA A 57 -24.06 -4.97 2.25
CA ALA A 57 -23.77 -3.56 2.04
C ALA A 57 -24.73 -2.90 1.03
N GLU A 58 -25.08 -3.60 -0.05
CA GLU A 58 -26.07 -3.15 -1.03
C GLU A 58 -27.47 -3.02 -0.40
N LEU A 59 -27.90 -3.98 0.43
CA LEU A 59 -29.18 -3.91 1.15
C LEU A 59 -29.24 -2.70 2.08
N LEU A 60 -28.13 -2.37 2.74
CA LEU A 60 -28.02 -1.20 3.61
C LEU A 60 -28.06 0.12 2.82
N ASN A 61 -27.43 0.17 1.64
CA ASN A 61 -27.35 1.35 0.77
C ASN A 61 -28.62 1.59 -0.05
N ALA A 62 -29.33 0.55 -0.50
CA ALA A 62 -30.58 0.67 -1.25
C ALA A 62 -31.67 1.44 -0.46
N GLY A 63 -31.59 1.44 0.87
CA GLY A 63 -32.44 2.19 1.78
C GLY A 63 -32.06 3.66 2.02
N HIS A 64 -31.10 4.24 1.30
CA HIS A 64 -30.78 5.68 1.38
C HIS A 64 -31.66 6.55 0.47
N SER A 65 -32.45 5.96 -0.43
CA SER A 65 -33.37 6.70 -1.31
C SER A 65 -34.75 6.96 -0.71
N LEU A 66 -35.11 6.32 0.40
CA LEU A 66 -36.41 6.45 1.05
C LEU A 66 -36.27 6.46 2.58
N LEU A 67 -36.49 7.65 3.16
CA LEU A 67 -36.73 7.95 4.58
C LEU A 67 -35.52 7.84 5.53
N LEU A 68 -34.98 9.02 5.85
CA LEU A 68 -34.28 9.30 7.11
C LEU A 68 -35.19 8.90 8.28
N SER A 69 -34.87 7.83 9.02
CA SER A 69 -35.04 7.72 10.50
C SER A 69 -35.01 6.30 11.08
N GLU A 70 -34.96 5.23 10.30
CA GLU A 70 -34.81 3.88 10.88
C GLU A 70 -33.34 3.55 11.16
N SER A 71 -33.03 3.18 12.41
CA SER A 71 -31.72 2.69 12.82
C SER A 71 -31.27 1.52 11.94
N LEU A 72 -29.96 1.38 11.72
CA LEU A 72 -29.38 0.31 10.89
C LEU A 72 -29.86 -1.10 11.31
N GLU A 73 -30.08 -1.29 12.62
CA GLU A 73 -30.61 -2.50 13.24
C GLU A 73 -32.05 -2.85 12.82
N ASN A 74 -32.83 -1.88 12.34
CA ASN A 74 -34.18 -2.12 11.82
C ASN A 74 -34.20 -2.52 10.33
N LYS A 75 -33.08 -2.34 9.61
CA LYS A 75 -33.00 -2.59 8.16
C LYS A 75 -32.57 -4.01 7.81
N LEU A 76 -31.81 -4.66 8.70
CA LEU A 76 -31.35 -6.04 8.51
C LEU A 76 -32.19 -6.99 9.36
N SER A 77 -32.55 -8.14 8.80
CA SER A 77 -33.15 -9.19 9.62
C SER A 77 -32.10 -9.79 10.56
N ALA A 78 -32.54 -10.43 11.65
CA ALA A 78 -31.64 -11.14 12.55
C ALA A 78 -30.79 -12.21 11.82
N PHE A 79 -31.31 -12.79 10.72
CA PHE A 79 -30.57 -13.74 9.90
C PHE A 79 -29.47 -13.06 9.08
N ASP A 80 -29.73 -11.87 8.55
CA ASP A 80 -28.73 -11.09 7.80
C ASP A 80 -27.64 -10.60 8.74
N MET A 81 -27.99 -10.12 9.94
CA MET A 81 -27.00 -9.77 10.97
C MET A 81 -26.13 -10.96 11.36
N TYR A 82 -26.73 -12.14 11.54
CA TYR A 82 -26.00 -13.36 11.85
C TYR A 82 -25.05 -13.77 10.71
N LEU A 83 -25.53 -13.75 9.46
CA LEU A 83 -24.72 -14.02 8.28
C LEU A 83 -23.55 -13.04 8.15
N THR A 84 -23.82 -11.75 8.38
CA THR A 84 -22.81 -10.68 8.40
C THR A 84 -21.72 -10.98 9.42
N GLN A 85 -22.10 -11.36 10.65
CA GLN A 85 -21.15 -11.72 11.69
C GLN A 85 -20.30 -12.94 11.31
N CYS A 86 -20.91 -13.96 10.68
CA CYS A 86 -20.17 -15.11 10.17
C CYS A 86 -19.15 -14.71 9.11
N ALA A 87 -19.52 -13.84 8.17
CA ALA A 87 -18.62 -13.35 7.14
C ALA A 87 -17.47 -12.52 7.73
N PHE A 88 -17.75 -11.62 8.67
CA PHE A 88 -16.71 -10.86 9.38
C PHE A 88 -15.76 -11.76 10.17
N ASN A 89 -16.27 -12.76 10.88
CA ASN A 89 -15.42 -13.70 11.61
C ASN A 89 -14.52 -14.52 10.68
N SER A 90 -15.02 -14.90 9.49
CA SER A 90 -14.21 -15.57 8.46
C SER A 90 -13.12 -14.65 7.91
N CYS A 91 -13.45 -13.39 7.62
CA CYS A 91 -12.46 -12.40 7.17
C CYS A 91 -11.39 -12.16 8.24
N LYS A 92 -11.80 -11.94 9.50
CA LYS A 92 -10.90 -11.77 10.64
C LYS A 92 -9.95 -12.95 10.79
N LEU A 93 -10.46 -14.18 10.72
CA LEU A 93 -9.62 -15.37 10.75
C LEU A 93 -8.58 -15.39 9.62
N MET A 94 -8.97 -14.99 8.40
CA MET A 94 -8.02 -14.95 7.27
C MET A 94 -6.92 -13.92 7.50
N ILE A 95 -7.26 -12.77 8.10
CA ILE A 95 -6.29 -11.75 8.48
C ILE A 95 -5.33 -12.30 9.55
N GLU A 96 -5.86 -12.92 10.61
CA GLU A 96 -5.05 -13.53 11.68
C GLU A 96 -4.11 -14.61 11.13
N ILE A 97 -4.61 -15.52 10.29
CA ILE A 97 -3.81 -16.55 9.63
C ILE A 97 -2.72 -15.94 8.75
N ALA A 98 -3.04 -14.92 7.95
CA ALA A 98 -2.03 -14.23 7.15
C ALA A 98 -0.93 -13.62 8.05
N LEU A 99 -1.33 -13.02 9.18
CA LEU A 99 -0.40 -12.47 10.16
C LEU A 99 0.28 -13.52 11.04
N GLU A 100 -0.17 -14.78 11.10
CA GLU A 100 0.52 -15.86 11.82
C GLU A 100 1.52 -16.58 10.93
N PHE A 101 1.11 -16.99 9.72
CA PHE A 101 1.99 -17.68 8.76
C PHE A 101 3.19 -16.84 8.33
N GLY A 102 3.05 -15.51 8.33
CA GLY A 102 4.19 -14.62 8.13
C GLY A 102 5.24 -14.70 9.24
N ALA A 103 4.92 -15.20 10.44
CA ALA A 103 5.86 -15.35 11.55
C ALA A 103 6.73 -16.60 11.34
N ASP A 104 6.08 -17.69 10.95
CA ASP A 104 6.70 -19.00 10.77
C ASP A 104 7.66 -19.04 9.57
N CYS A 105 7.40 -18.22 8.54
CA CYS A 105 8.32 -18.03 7.41
C CYS A 105 9.69 -17.46 7.83
N PHE A 106 9.83 -16.91 9.05
CA PHE A 106 11.08 -16.36 9.56
C PHE A 106 11.72 -17.14 10.72
N GLN A 107 10.96 -17.97 11.44
CA GLN A 107 11.51 -18.74 12.57
C GLN A 107 12.54 -19.79 12.12
N THR A 108 12.42 -20.30 10.89
CA THR A 108 13.40 -21.23 10.30
C THR A 108 14.71 -20.57 9.88
N CYS A 109 14.85 -19.25 9.99
CA CYS A 109 16.06 -18.50 9.63
C CYS A 109 16.83 -17.95 10.83
N SER A 110 16.35 -18.12 12.06
CA SER A 110 16.98 -17.53 13.26
C SER A 110 17.72 -18.50 14.17
N ASP A 111 17.75 -19.79 13.85
CA ASP A 111 18.65 -20.73 14.53
C ASP A 111 20.00 -20.72 13.82
N ASP A 112 20.87 -19.83 14.31
CA ASP A 112 22.31 -19.86 14.11
C ASP A 112 22.86 -21.20 14.61
N ASP A 113 23.04 -22.15 13.71
CA ASP A 113 24.03 -23.22 13.89
C ASP A 113 24.94 -23.26 12.66
N GLU A 114 26.20 -22.92 12.92
CA GLU A 114 27.33 -22.99 12.01
C GLU A 114 27.38 -24.35 11.30
N SER A 115 26.87 -24.43 10.07
CA SER A 115 27.33 -25.43 9.13
C SER A 115 27.22 -24.93 7.70
N ASN A 116 28.39 -24.80 7.07
CA ASN A 116 28.53 -24.69 5.62
C ASN A 116 27.80 -25.86 4.96
N ASN A 117 26.55 -25.67 4.56
CA ASN A 117 25.86 -26.45 3.55
C ASN A 117 24.80 -25.54 2.90
N GLU A 118 24.71 -25.66 1.59
CA GLU A 118 23.84 -24.93 0.67
C GLU A 118 22.46 -24.61 1.29
N MET A 119 22.16 -23.31 1.41
CA MET A 119 20.91 -22.76 1.96
C MET A 119 19.71 -22.94 0.99
N ASP A 120 19.61 -24.10 0.36
CA ASP A 120 18.54 -24.47 -0.56
C ASP A 120 17.44 -25.21 0.23
N GLY A 121 16.60 -24.47 0.96
CA GLY A 121 15.60 -25.15 1.79
C GLY A 121 14.58 -24.33 2.56
N SER A 122 14.64 -22.99 2.62
CA SER A 122 13.52 -22.23 3.19
C SER A 122 12.38 -22.17 2.17
N GLN A 123 11.45 -23.12 2.17
CA GLN A 123 10.23 -22.97 1.35
C GLN A 123 9.39 -21.84 1.94
N VAL A 124 9.42 -20.66 1.29
CA VAL A 124 8.49 -19.57 1.64
C VAL A 124 7.11 -20.01 1.15
N SER A 125 6.16 -20.14 2.08
CA SER A 125 4.80 -20.57 1.74
C SER A 125 4.13 -19.55 0.81
N THR A 126 3.72 -19.99 -0.37
CA THR A 126 3.04 -19.14 -1.35
C THR A 126 1.57 -18.90 -1.00
N THR A 127 0.98 -19.75 -0.17
CA THR A 127 -0.39 -19.61 0.36
C THR A 127 -0.56 -18.29 1.12
N LEU A 128 0.45 -17.88 1.90
CA LEU A 128 0.45 -16.61 2.64
C LEU A 128 0.28 -15.41 1.71
N PHE A 129 1.10 -15.40 0.67
CA PHE A 129 1.16 -14.35 -0.33
C PHE A 129 -0.19 -14.23 -1.04
N GLN A 130 -0.72 -15.35 -1.51
CA GLN A 130 -2.03 -15.40 -2.17
C GLN A 130 -3.17 -14.95 -1.24
N LEU A 131 -3.11 -15.28 0.05
CA LEU A 131 -4.11 -14.86 1.03
C LEU A 131 -4.12 -13.34 1.21
N PHE A 132 -2.96 -12.70 1.38
CA PHE A 132 -2.86 -11.23 1.46
C PHE A 132 -3.37 -10.56 0.18
N ARG A 133 -2.99 -11.10 -0.98
CA ARG A 133 -3.46 -10.60 -2.27
C ARG A 133 -4.97 -10.69 -2.39
N GLY A 134 -5.56 -11.81 -1.97
CA GLY A 134 -7.02 -11.98 -1.93
C GLY A 134 -7.69 -10.99 -0.99
N LEU A 135 -7.17 -10.81 0.23
CA LEU A 135 -7.70 -9.86 1.21
C LEU A 135 -7.70 -8.42 0.67
N LEU A 136 -6.64 -8.00 -0.04
CA LEU A 136 -6.53 -6.66 -0.61
C LEU A 136 -7.31 -6.47 -1.91
N ARG A 137 -7.54 -7.54 -2.68
CA ARG A 137 -8.31 -7.49 -3.93
C ARG A 137 -9.80 -7.26 -3.68
N HIS A 138 -10.34 -7.80 -2.58
CA HIS A 138 -11.75 -7.72 -2.23
C HIS A 138 -12.02 -6.52 -1.33
N SER A 139 -12.99 -5.67 -1.71
CA SER A 139 -13.21 -4.37 -1.09
C SER A 139 -13.62 -4.45 0.39
N ASN A 140 -14.54 -5.34 0.75
CA ASN A 140 -14.98 -5.47 2.13
C ASN A 140 -13.90 -6.14 2.98
N CYS A 141 -13.24 -7.17 2.45
CA CYS A 141 -12.11 -7.81 3.14
C CYS A 141 -10.95 -6.84 3.39
N ARG A 142 -10.65 -5.99 2.42
CA ARG A 142 -9.62 -4.96 2.54
C ARG A 142 -9.98 -3.93 3.59
N GLN A 143 -11.22 -3.43 3.60
CA GLN A 143 -11.66 -2.51 4.62
C GLN A 143 -11.57 -3.13 6.02
N GLN A 144 -11.89 -4.42 6.15
CA GLN A 144 -11.72 -5.15 7.42
C GLN A 144 -10.24 -5.29 7.82
N LEU A 145 -9.33 -5.52 6.87
CA LEU A 145 -7.89 -5.53 7.14
C LEU A 145 -7.38 -4.17 7.63
N LEU A 146 -7.76 -3.07 6.97
CA LEU A 146 -7.42 -1.71 7.39
C LEU A 146 -8.02 -1.38 8.77
N THR A 147 -9.26 -1.78 9.01
CA THR A 147 -9.91 -1.64 10.32
C THR A 147 -9.17 -2.46 11.38
N TYR A 148 -8.72 -3.66 11.05
CA TYR A 148 -7.96 -4.50 11.97
C TYR A 148 -6.63 -3.85 12.37
N PHE A 149 -5.94 -3.21 11.42
CA PHE A 149 -4.70 -2.47 11.70
C PHE A 149 -4.92 -1.22 12.55
N THR A 150 -6.04 -0.50 12.36
CA THR A 150 -6.36 0.74 13.10
C THR A 150 -6.98 0.50 14.49
N THR A 151 -7.75 -0.58 14.67
CA THR A 151 -8.51 -0.84 15.91
C THR A 151 -7.84 -1.80 16.89
N SER A 152 -6.90 -2.63 16.43
CA SER A 152 -6.11 -3.51 17.30
C SER A 152 -4.96 -2.73 17.93
N ASP A 153 -4.47 -3.13 19.11
CA ASP A 153 -3.22 -2.60 19.68
C ASP A 153 -2.15 -2.60 18.57
N SER A 154 -1.61 -1.42 18.23
CA SER A 154 -0.79 -1.07 17.05
C SER A 154 0.30 -2.07 16.65
N THR A 155 0.68 -2.93 17.58
CA THR A 155 1.60 -4.06 17.44
C THR A 155 1.40 -4.91 16.17
N GLN A 156 0.17 -5.19 15.74
CA GLN A 156 -0.05 -6.07 14.57
C GLN A 156 0.35 -5.40 13.25
N TYR A 157 0.08 -4.10 13.12
CA TYR A 157 0.50 -3.31 11.96
C TYR A 157 2.03 -3.16 11.93
N THR A 158 2.65 -2.84 13.07
CA THR A 158 4.11 -2.82 13.24
C THR A 158 4.74 -4.16 12.84
N ILE A 159 4.20 -5.27 13.33
CA ILE A 159 4.68 -6.62 13.01
C ILE A 159 4.56 -6.89 11.50
N PHE A 160 3.45 -6.48 10.88
CA PHE A 160 3.27 -6.58 9.44
C PHE A 160 4.34 -5.80 8.67
N LEU A 161 4.57 -4.52 9.01
CA LEU A 161 5.57 -3.68 8.34
C LEU A 161 6.99 -4.25 8.48
N ARG A 162 7.37 -4.68 9.70
CA ARG A 162 8.67 -5.34 9.96
C ARG A 162 8.88 -6.55 9.07
N ARG A 163 7.85 -7.37 8.90
CA ARG A 163 7.92 -8.60 8.11
C ARG A 163 8.02 -8.31 6.63
N MET A 164 7.21 -7.37 6.12
CA MET A 164 7.31 -6.96 4.73
C MET A 164 8.70 -6.40 4.43
N THR A 165 9.22 -5.54 5.30
CA THR A 165 10.59 -5.02 5.18
C THR A 165 11.64 -6.14 5.18
N LYS A 166 11.52 -7.13 6.08
CA LYS A 166 12.44 -8.26 6.15
C LYS A 166 12.38 -9.14 4.91
N LEU A 167 11.19 -9.43 4.38
CA LEU A 167 11.02 -10.13 3.09
C LEU A 167 11.68 -9.34 1.96
N PHE A 168 11.46 -8.03 1.95
CA PHE A 168 11.95 -7.11 0.94
C PHE A 168 13.48 -7.04 0.90
N THR A 169 14.12 -7.08 2.06
CA THR A 169 15.57 -6.89 2.20
C THR A 169 16.35 -8.20 2.14
N MET A 170 15.84 -9.28 2.76
CA MET A 170 16.59 -10.53 2.88
C MET A 170 16.42 -11.45 1.67
N PHE A 171 15.27 -11.44 1.01
CA PHE A 171 14.96 -12.38 -0.07
C PHE A 171 14.40 -11.72 -1.36
N PRO A 172 14.88 -10.55 -1.80
CA PRO A 172 14.24 -9.80 -2.89
C PRO A 172 14.21 -10.58 -4.21
N ASP A 173 15.28 -11.33 -4.52
CA ASP A 173 15.46 -12.07 -5.77
C ASP A 173 14.85 -13.48 -5.77
N LYS A 174 14.31 -13.92 -4.63
CA LYS A 174 13.79 -15.29 -4.50
C LYS A 174 12.53 -15.46 -5.33
N VAL A 175 12.57 -16.42 -6.26
CA VAL A 175 11.42 -16.76 -7.10
C VAL A 175 10.46 -17.66 -6.33
N ILE A 176 9.19 -17.32 -6.40
CA ILE A 176 8.07 -18.10 -5.86
C ILE A 176 7.13 -18.47 -7.01
N SER A 177 6.65 -19.70 -6.99
CA SER A 177 5.65 -20.19 -7.95
C SER A 177 4.26 -20.01 -7.33
N VAL A 178 3.49 -19.08 -7.88
CA VAL A 178 2.14 -18.79 -7.39
C VAL A 178 1.16 -19.70 -8.13
N SER A 179 0.60 -20.68 -7.41
CA SER A 179 -0.35 -21.64 -7.97
C SER A 179 -1.69 -20.97 -8.30
N GLY A 180 -2.10 -20.99 -9.57
CA GLY A 180 -3.37 -20.45 -10.06
C GLY A 180 -3.81 -21.15 -11.35
N GLU A 181 -4.69 -20.54 -12.15
CA GLU A 181 -5.09 -21.08 -13.46
C GLU A 181 -3.91 -21.19 -14.46
N LEU A 182 -2.92 -20.31 -14.30
CA LEU A 182 -1.61 -20.36 -14.94
C LEU A 182 -0.56 -20.20 -13.83
N GLU A 183 0.33 -21.18 -13.67
CA GLU A 183 1.47 -21.04 -12.75
C GLU A 183 2.32 -19.87 -13.25
N THR A 184 2.48 -18.86 -12.37
CA THR A 184 3.31 -17.69 -12.65
C THR A 184 4.45 -17.67 -11.65
N GLU A 185 5.67 -17.57 -12.18
CA GLU A 185 6.86 -17.32 -11.38
C GLU A 185 7.00 -15.81 -11.17
N THR A 186 7.11 -15.41 -9.91
CA THR A 186 7.35 -14.01 -9.52
C THR A 186 8.41 -13.95 -8.43
N THR A 187 9.10 -12.83 -8.30
CA THR A 187 10.01 -12.62 -7.17
C THR A 187 9.25 -12.15 -5.93
N ILE A 188 9.82 -12.40 -4.75
CA ILE A 188 9.28 -11.87 -3.49
C ILE A 188 9.22 -10.33 -3.53
N ALA A 189 10.22 -9.65 -4.11
CA ALA A 189 10.19 -8.20 -4.23
C ALA A 189 9.00 -7.68 -5.06
N CYS A 190 8.70 -8.30 -6.21
CA CYS A 190 7.51 -7.96 -6.99
C CYS A 190 6.23 -8.14 -6.17
N PHE A 191 6.15 -9.25 -5.43
CA PHE A 191 4.94 -9.60 -4.69
C PHE A 191 4.70 -8.70 -3.47
N VAL A 192 5.74 -8.48 -2.67
CA VAL A 192 5.67 -7.62 -1.48
C VAL A 192 5.40 -6.17 -1.89
N SER A 193 6.05 -5.67 -2.94
CA SER A 193 5.77 -4.32 -3.45
C SER A 193 4.33 -4.18 -3.97
N GLU A 194 3.75 -5.20 -4.60
CA GLU A 194 2.33 -5.22 -5.00
C GLU A 194 1.40 -5.16 -3.78
N ILE A 195 1.64 -5.98 -2.74
CA ILE A 195 0.84 -5.96 -1.51
C ILE A 195 0.90 -4.58 -0.87
N LEU A 196 2.11 -4.06 -0.65
CA LEU A 196 2.30 -2.78 0.02
C LEU A 196 1.61 -1.66 -0.77
N LEU A 197 1.80 -1.62 -2.09
CA LEU A 197 1.16 -0.64 -2.95
C LEU A 197 -0.37 -0.69 -2.82
N LEU A 198 -0.98 -1.88 -2.92
CA LEU A 198 -2.42 -2.05 -2.80
C LEU A 198 -2.94 -1.64 -1.41
N LEU A 199 -2.20 -1.97 -0.36
CA LEU A 199 -2.54 -1.59 1.02
C LEU A 199 -2.53 -0.07 1.17
N PHE A 200 -1.43 0.60 0.82
CA PHE A 200 -1.28 2.04 1.01
C PHE A 200 -2.20 2.86 0.09
N GLN A 201 -2.42 2.44 -1.15
CA GLN A 201 -3.40 3.09 -2.05
C GLN A 201 -4.82 3.07 -1.49
N SER A 202 -5.14 2.00 -0.78
CA SER A 202 -6.46 1.84 -0.19
C SER A 202 -6.55 2.58 1.15
N ALA A 203 -5.50 2.51 1.97
CA ALA A 203 -5.40 3.26 3.21
C ALA A 203 -5.49 4.77 2.98
N ALA A 204 -4.79 5.33 1.98
CA ALA A 204 -4.88 6.76 1.66
C ALA A 204 -6.32 7.23 1.38
N ARG A 205 -7.16 6.35 0.80
CA ARG A 205 -8.56 6.65 0.45
C ARG A 205 -9.55 6.37 1.57
N GLU A 206 -9.34 5.28 2.30
CA GLU A 206 -10.35 4.68 3.19
C GLU A 206 -9.99 4.83 4.68
N ALA A 207 -8.70 4.97 5.02
CA ALA A 207 -8.19 4.99 6.40
C ALA A 207 -6.83 5.74 6.47
N ASN A 208 -6.87 7.06 6.24
CA ASN A 208 -5.67 7.90 6.11
C ASN A 208 -4.72 7.76 7.31
N ASP A 209 -5.27 7.64 8.52
CA ASP A 209 -4.51 7.50 9.76
C ASP A 209 -3.65 6.23 9.84
N THR A 210 -3.81 5.26 8.93
CA THR A 210 -3.04 3.99 8.94
C THR A 210 -1.53 4.22 8.87
N VAL A 211 -1.09 5.25 8.13
CA VAL A 211 0.34 5.58 8.03
C VAL A 211 0.90 6.10 9.35
N LEU A 212 0.08 6.78 10.15
CA LEU A 212 0.47 7.39 11.42
C LEU A 212 0.60 6.36 12.57
N ILE A 213 0.15 5.12 12.37
CA ILE A 213 0.17 4.08 13.41
C ILE A 213 1.60 3.68 13.81
N ASP A 214 2.52 3.65 12.84
CA ASP A 214 3.93 3.33 13.09
C ASP A 214 4.85 4.01 12.05
N GLU A 215 4.91 5.34 12.13
CA GLU A 215 5.79 6.15 11.30
C GLU A 215 7.26 5.74 11.46
N HIS A 216 7.67 5.32 12.66
CA HIS A 216 9.05 4.94 12.92
C HIS A 216 9.48 3.74 12.08
N GLU A 217 8.71 2.65 12.10
CA GLU A 217 9.01 1.48 11.27
C GLU A 217 8.91 1.80 9.77
N LEU A 218 7.95 2.63 9.39
CA LEU A 218 7.76 3.05 8.00
C LEU A 218 8.97 3.84 7.46
N PHE A 219 9.33 4.95 8.10
CA PHE A 219 10.35 5.88 7.60
C PHE A 219 11.79 5.44 7.88
N THR A 220 12.04 4.65 8.93
CA THR A 220 13.41 4.22 9.26
C THR A 220 13.80 2.87 8.65
N HIS A 221 12.82 2.02 8.29
CA HIS A 221 13.09 0.67 7.81
C HIS A 221 12.46 0.39 6.46
N LEU A 222 11.14 0.53 6.31
CA LEU A 222 10.45 0.12 5.09
C LEU A 222 10.78 1.03 3.89
N LEU A 223 10.56 2.34 4.00
CA LEU A 223 10.77 3.26 2.88
C LEU A 223 12.24 3.32 2.43
N PRO A 224 13.25 3.30 3.31
CA PRO A 224 14.64 3.16 2.89
C PRO A 224 14.91 1.87 2.11
N ALA A 225 14.32 0.74 2.51
CA ALA A 225 14.43 -0.51 1.77
C ALA A 225 13.75 -0.44 0.38
N VAL A 226 12.62 0.26 0.29
CA VAL A 226 11.92 0.55 -0.97
C VAL A 226 12.81 1.36 -1.90
N VAL A 227 13.39 2.46 -1.42
CA VAL A 227 14.34 3.31 -2.19
C VAL A 227 15.54 2.49 -2.68
N GLN A 228 16.12 1.67 -1.82
CA GLN A 228 17.28 0.83 -2.18
C GLN A 228 16.95 -0.18 -3.29
N LEU A 229 15.73 -0.73 -3.31
CA LEU A 229 15.33 -1.66 -4.36
C LEU A 229 15.22 -0.98 -5.72
N VAL A 230 14.62 0.21 -5.79
CA VAL A 230 14.53 0.97 -7.05
C VAL A 230 15.94 1.33 -7.57
N TYR A 231 16.91 1.55 -6.68
CA TYR A 231 18.30 1.82 -7.06
C TYR A 231 19.09 0.60 -7.54
N SER A 232 18.64 -0.62 -7.24
CA SER A 232 19.50 -1.78 -7.35
C SER A 232 19.87 -2.08 -8.80
N ASP A 233 21.15 -1.90 -9.16
CA ASP A 233 21.77 -2.18 -10.48
C ASP A 233 21.74 -3.68 -10.90
N LYS A 234 20.98 -4.52 -10.18
CA LYS A 234 20.87 -5.93 -10.49
C LYS A 234 20.05 -6.09 -11.77
N LYS A 235 20.73 -6.39 -12.87
CA LYS A 235 20.18 -6.76 -14.20
C LYS A 235 19.04 -7.80 -14.19
N ASN A 236 18.77 -8.47 -13.07
CA ASN A 236 17.76 -9.51 -12.92
C ASN A 236 16.53 -9.06 -12.11
N MET A 237 16.53 -7.83 -11.59
CA MET A 237 15.35 -7.26 -10.94
C MET A 237 14.33 -6.91 -12.02
N ASN A 238 13.17 -7.56 -11.97
CA ASN A 238 12.02 -7.22 -12.81
C ASN A 238 11.68 -5.74 -12.61
N GLY A 239 11.74 -4.92 -13.67
CA GLY A 239 11.40 -3.49 -13.61
C GLY A 239 10.03 -3.20 -12.98
N GLN A 240 9.12 -4.19 -12.99
CA GLN A 240 7.84 -4.13 -12.30
C GLN A 240 7.94 -3.91 -10.78
N ALA A 241 8.92 -4.49 -10.08
CA ALA A 241 9.08 -4.27 -8.64
C ALA A 241 9.52 -2.83 -8.34
N ALA A 242 10.43 -2.29 -9.16
CA ALA A 242 10.89 -0.91 -9.05
C ALA A 242 9.76 0.09 -9.38
N ASP A 243 8.96 -0.18 -10.41
CA ASP A 243 7.77 0.61 -10.74
C ASP A 243 6.76 0.61 -9.57
N ASN A 244 6.49 -0.55 -8.96
CA ASN A 244 5.60 -0.66 -7.81
C ASN A 244 6.13 0.12 -6.60
N CYS A 245 7.45 0.09 -6.37
CA CYS A 245 8.11 0.84 -5.30
C CYS A 245 8.02 2.34 -5.48
N LEU A 246 8.21 2.84 -6.70
CA LEU A 246 8.05 4.27 -6.98
C LEU A 246 6.60 4.73 -6.82
N LYS A 247 5.64 3.91 -7.26
CA LYS A 247 4.22 4.17 -7.02
C LYS A 247 3.88 4.14 -5.52
N LEU A 248 4.51 3.24 -4.77
CA LEU A 248 4.34 3.17 -3.32
C LEU A 248 4.88 4.44 -2.65
N LEU A 249 6.07 4.92 -3.06
CA LEU A 249 6.64 6.17 -2.56
C LEU A 249 5.74 7.36 -2.89
N HIS A 250 5.19 7.44 -4.12
CA HIS A 250 4.20 8.45 -4.49
C HIS A 250 3.01 8.46 -3.54
N VAL A 251 2.37 7.31 -3.37
CA VAL A 251 1.17 7.19 -2.54
C VAL A 251 1.48 7.54 -1.09
N VAL A 252 2.51 6.93 -0.51
CA VAL A 252 2.86 7.15 0.90
C VAL A 252 3.22 8.61 1.15
N LEU A 253 4.02 9.24 0.28
CA LEU A 253 4.58 10.57 0.57
C LEU A 253 3.67 11.74 0.17
N LEU A 254 2.72 11.52 -0.75
CA LEU A 254 1.89 12.59 -1.32
C LEU A 254 0.38 12.43 -1.06
N ASP A 255 -0.13 11.21 -0.94
CA ASP A 255 -1.58 10.98 -0.78
C ASP A 255 -2.01 10.94 0.69
N PHE A 256 -1.07 10.84 1.63
CA PHE A 256 -1.34 10.85 3.08
C PHE A 256 -1.22 12.25 3.67
N ASP A 257 -2.07 12.50 4.66
CA ASP A 257 -2.03 13.74 5.43
C ASP A 257 -1.15 13.53 6.67
N TYR A 258 -0.03 14.24 6.70
CA TYR A 258 0.95 14.20 7.79
C TYR A 258 0.82 15.43 8.71
N ASP A 259 -0.29 16.16 8.65
CA ASP A 259 -0.57 17.30 9.52
C ASP A 259 -0.78 16.87 10.98
N ASP A 260 0.32 16.67 11.72
CA ASP A 260 0.25 16.63 13.18
C ASP A 260 0.35 18.07 13.73
N GLU A 261 -0.71 18.53 14.41
CA GLU A 261 -0.85 19.86 15.02
C GLU A 261 0.27 20.20 16.05
N LYS A 262 1.22 19.29 16.27
CA LYS A 262 2.32 19.40 17.22
C LYS A 262 3.65 19.84 16.62
N GLY A 263 3.75 19.99 15.29
CA GLY A 263 4.88 20.63 14.65
C GLY A 263 6.19 19.88 14.86
N GLU A 264 6.42 18.85 14.05
CA GLU A 264 7.64 18.65 13.26
C GLU A 264 7.46 17.33 12.50
N TYR A 265 7.73 17.35 11.19
CA TYR A 265 7.83 16.19 10.31
C TYR A 265 9.07 15.34 10.70
N GLU A 266 9.18 14.93 11.97
CA GLU A 266 10.42 14.45 12.60
C GLU A 266 11.09 13.31 11.84
N LEU A 267 10.32 12.48 11.13
CA LEU A 267 10.82 11.37 10.31
C LEU A 267 10.65 11.59 8.80
N TYR A 268 9.55 12.23 8.39
CA TYR A 268 9.27 12.52 6.98
C TYR A 268 10.34 13.44 6.38
N ASP A 269 10.60 14.58 7.02
CA ASP A 269 11.53 15.58 6.50
C ASP A 269 12.96 15.05 6.38
N PRO A 270 13.55 14.40 7.41
CA PRO A 270 14.87 13.80 7.30
C PRO A 270 14.92 12.70 6.23
N PHE A 271 13.86 11.90 6.07
CA PHE A 271 13.80 10.89 5.02
C PHE A 271 13.84 11.52 3.63
N ILE A 272 13.01 12.53 3.37
CA ILE A 272 12.99 13.23 2.07
C ILE A 272 14.36 13.85 1.78
N ARG A 273 14.89 14.65 2.71
CA ARG A 273 16.12 15.43 2.51
C ARG A 273 17.38 14.57 2.46
N SER A 274 17.47 13.54 3.30
CA SER A 274 18.71 12.78 3.50
C SER A 274 18.77 11.47 2.73
N ILE A 275 17.62 10.90 2.33
CA ILE A 275 17.54 9.60 1.67
C ILE A 275 16.95 9.73 0.27
N LEU A 276 15.72 10.28 0.15
CA LEU A 276 14.99 10.25 -1.11
C LEU A 276 15.54 11.21 -2.16
N LEU A 277 15.76 12.49 -1.82
CA LEU A 277 16.25 13.47 -2.79
C LEU A 277 17.65 13.12 -3.34
N PRO A 278 18.64 12.73 -2.52
CA PRO A 278 19.92 12.25 -3.04
C PRO A 278 19.77 11.05 -3.98
N TYR A 279 18.83 10.15 -3.66
CA TYR A 279 18.52 9.00 -4.49
C TYR A 279 17.89 9.40 -5.84
N LEU A 280 16.89 10.28 -5.83
CA LEU A 280 16.27 10.79 -7.05
C LEU A 280 17.30 11.50 -7.93
N SER A 281 18.19 12.31 -7.34
CA SER A 281 19.28 12.96 -8.07
C SER A 281 20.17 11.96 -8.80
N GLU A 282 20.59 10.89 -8.13
CA GLU A 282 21.43 9.86 -8.72
C GLU A 282 20.70 9.06 -9.80
N THR A 283 19.45 8.66 -9.55
CA THR A 283 18.60 7.95 -10.51
C THR A 283 18.37 8.78 -11.77
N LEU A 284 18.05 10.06 -11.60
CA LEU A 284 17.84 10.98 -12.71
C LEU A 284 19.12 11.24 -13.49
N ARG A 285 20.31 11.09 -12.88
CA ARG A 285 21.61 11.21 -13.57
C ARG A 285 22.01 9.95 -14.35
N ARG A 286 21.55 8.77 -13.95
CA ARG A 286 21.92 7.44 -14.51
C ARG A 286 21.14 7.09 -15.78
N HIS A 287 21.22 7.97 -16.77
CA HIS A 287 20.50 7.86 -18.04
C HIS A 287 20.78 6.59 -18.87
N ASP A 288 21.99 6.03 -18.78
CA ASP A 288 22.45 4.97 -19.70
C ASP A 288 22.00 3.56 -19.31
N THR A 289 21.53 3.37 -18.08
CA THR A 289 21.22 2.04 -17.51
C THR A 289 19.82 1.93 -16.93
N MET A 290 19.02 3.00 -17.01
CA MET A 290 17.71 3.09 -16.37
C MET A 290 16.57 2.87 -17.36
N ASP A 291 15.49 2.24 -16.91
CA ASP A 291 14.25 2.12 -17.67
C ASP A 291 13.50 3.46 -17.74
N GLU A 292 12.88 3.74 -18.89
CA GLU A 292 12.12 4.98 -19.12
C GLU A 292 10.95 5.13 -18.13
N SER A 293 10.33 4.03 -17.69
CA SER A 293 9.25 4.05 -16.70
C SER A 293 9.72 4.55 -15.33
N ILE A 294 10.84 4.02 -14.85
CA ILE A 294 11.45 4.38 -13.57
C ILE A 294 11.86 5.85 -13.59
N TRP A 295 12.45 6.31 -14.69
CA TRP A 295 12.85 7.70 -14.85
C TRP A 295 11.65 8.66 -14.88
N ASN A 296 10.58 8.32 -15.63
CA ASN A 296 9.35 9.10 -15.64
C ASN A 296 8.70 9.18 -14.25
N LEU A 297 8.54 8.05 -13.57
CA LEU A 297 7.95 7.99 -12.22
C LEU A 297 8.78 8.75 -11.18
N SER A 298 10.12 8.70 -11.30
CA SER A 298 11.02 9.47 -10.43
C SER A 298 10.88 10.99 -10.65
N SER A 299 10.74 11.42 -11.91
CA SER A 299 10.45 12.81 -12.25
C SER A 299 9.08 13.27 -11.75
N GLU A 300 8.06 12.41 -11.88
CA GLU A 300 6.73 12.69 -11.31
C GLU A 300 6.78 12.80 -9.78
N LEU A 301 7.58 11.97 -9.09
CA LEU A 301 7.71 12.01 -7.64
C LEU A 301 8.39 13.29 -7.18
N LEU A 302 9.47 13.69 -7.86
CA LEU A 302 10.15 14.96 -7.61
C LEU A 302 9.18 16.14 -7.78
N PHE A 303 8.39 16.14 -8.86
CA PHE A 303 7.39 17.18 -9.08
C PHE A 303 6.35 17.21 -7.95
N GLY A 304 5.81 16.06 -7.57
CA GLY A 304 4.85 15.95 -6.47
C GLY A 304 5.38 16.59 -5.18
N LEU A 305 6.59 16.19 -4.75
CA LEU A 305 7.23 16.69 -3.53
C LEU A 305 7.46 18.20 -3.55
N LEU A 306 7.98 18.74 -4.67
CA LEU A 306 8.26 20.17 -4.78
C LEU A 306 6.99 21.01 -4.91
N SER A 307 5.92 20.44 -5.45
CA SER A 307 4.62 21.11 -5.54
C SER A 307 3.87 21.14 -4.21
N SER A 308 4.09 20.15 -3.34
CA SER A 308 3.44 20.05 -2.03
C SER A 308 4.22 20.79 -0.93
N ASP A 309 5.56 20.77 -0.97
CA ASP A 309 6.40 21.38 0.07
C ASP A 309 7.25 22.54 -0.47
N THR A 310 6.78 23.76 -0.21
CA THR A 310 7.50 25.00 -0.56
C THR A 310 8.81 25.18 0.20
N ALA A 311 9.00 24.54 1.35
CA ALA A 311 10.25 24.62 2.11
C ALA A 311 11.39 23.93 1.36
N LEU A 312 11.14 22.78 0.73
CA LEU A 312 12.13 22.12 -0.14
C LEU A 312 12.59 23.04 -1.27
N VAL A 313 11.65 23.78 -1.88
CA VAL A 313 11.96 24.70 -2.97
C VAL A 313 12.80 25.89 -2.47
N SER A 314 12.56 26.38 -1.26
CA SER A 314 13.39 27.42 -0.64
C SER A 314 14.83 26.97 -0.36
N GLU A 315 15.04 25.65 -0.20
CA GLU A 315 16.33 25.00 0.04
C GLU A 315 16.98 24.50 -1.27
N ALA A 316 16.60 25.04 -2.43
CA ALA A 316 16.98 24.52 -3.75
C ALA A 316 18.49 24.38 -3.97
N GLU A 317 19.30 25.32 -3.45
CA GLU A 317 20.76 25.27 -3.56
C GLU A 317 21.37 24.17 -2.69
N SER A 318 20.92 24.05 -1.43
CA SER A 318 21.44 23.04 -0.50
C SER A 318 21.07 21.61 -0.90
N LEU A 319 19.93 21.45 -1.57
CA LEU A 319 19.41 20.16 -2.02
C LEU A 319 19.79 19.81 -3.47
N ASP A 320 20.57 20.66 -4.15
CA ASP A 320 20.98 20.47 -5.56
C ASP A 320 19.79 20.28 -6.54
N LEU A 321 18.65 20.93 -6.26
CA LEU A 321 17.40 20.74 -7.04
C LEU A 321 17.56 21.19 -8.49
N VAL A 322 18.36 22.24 -8.74
CA VAL A 322 18.62 22.75 -10.09
C VAL A 322 19.28 21.69 -10.95
N SER A 323 20.29 20.99 -10.42
CA SER A 323 20.99 19.90 -11.11
C SER A 323 20.03 18.74 -11.41
N MET A 324 19.17 18.36 -10.46
CA MET A 324 18.16 17.32 -10.68
C MET A 324 17.20 17.68 -11.81
N ILE A 325 16.68 18.90 -11.82
CA ILE A 325 15.73 19.35 -12.85
C ILE A 325 16.42 19.47 -14.21
N VAL A 326 17.67 19.90 -14.26
CA VAL A 326 18.46 19.87 -15.50
C VAL A 326 18.64 18.44 -16.01
N ASN A 327 18.91 17.46 -15.14
CA ASN A 327 19.00 16.05 -15.53
C ASN A 327 17.67 15.52 -16.08
N VAL A 328 16.52 15.96 -15.55
CA VAL A 328 15.19 15.63 -16.11
C VAL A 328 15.02 16.18 -17.54
N LEU A 329 15.57 17.36 -17.82
CA LEU A 329 15.48 17.98 -19.16
C LEU A 329 16.46 17.36 -20.16
N CYS A 330 17.53 16.74 -19.68
CA CYS A 330 18.52 16.02 -20.48
C CYS A 330 18.02 14.61 -20.86
N VAL A 331 17.02 14.54 -21.74
CA VAL A 331 16.41 13.28 -22.18
C VAL A 331 17.45 12.35 -22.82
N PRO A 332 17.59 11.10 -22.34
CA PRO A 332 18.44 10.10 -22.97
C PRO A 332 17.99 9.80 -24.40
N VAL A 333 18.94 9.55 -25.31
CA VAL A 333 18.63 9.27 -26.73
C VAL A 333 17.76 8.02 -26.91
N THR A 334 17.78 7.12 -25.93
CA THR A 334 17.00 5.87 -25.91
C THR A 334 15.55 6.05 -25.50
N PHE A 335 15.17 7.19 -24.91
CA PHE A 335 13.82 7.43 -24.39
C PHE A 335 12.93 8.09 -25.44
N THR A 336 11.63 7.80 -25.36
CA THR A 336 10.65 8.25 -26.36
C THR A 336 10.21 9.69 -26.15
N SER A 337 10.18 10.16 -24.89
CA SER A 337 9.66 11.48 -24.57
C SER A 337 10.24 12.05 -23.28
N LEU A 338 10.05 13.36 -23.13
CA LEU A 338 10.35 14.10 -21.92
C LEU A 338 9.15 13.95 -20.94
N PRO A 339 9.36 13.91 -19.61
CA PRO A 339 8.28 13.68 -18.66
C PRO A 339 7.25 14.80 -18.74
N SER A 340 5.99 14.45 -18.48
CA SER A 340 4.85 15.37 -18.57
C SER A 340 4.99 16.60 -17.67
N ASN A 341 5.71 16.48 -16.55
CA ASN A 341 5.82 17.50 -15.51
C ASN A 341 7.07 18.39 -15.59
N SER A 342 7.93 18.18 -16.59
CA SER A 342 9.24 18.84 -16.63
C SER A 342 9.16 20.36 -16.84
N VAL A 343 8.13 20.84 -17.55
CA VAL A 343 7.91 22.29 -17.70
C VAL A 343 7.49 22.88 -16.35
N GLN A 344 6.61 22.20 -15.62
CA GLN A 344 6.16 22.63 -14.30
C GLN A 344 7.30 22.61 -13.27
N LEU A 345 8.21 21.63 -13.34
CA LEU A 345 9.42 21.59 -12.50
C LEU A 345 10.28 22.85 -12.70
N VAL A 346 10.48 23.29 -13.94
CA VAL A 346 11.21 24.53 -14.24
C VAL A 346 10.45 25.75 -13.72
N GLN A 347 9.12 25.78 -13.87
CA GLN A 347 8.29 26.88 -13.36
C GLN A 347 8.40 27.03 -11.84
N ILE A 348 8.34 25.93 -11.09
CA ILE A 348 8.49 25.94 -9.62
C ILE A 348 9.81 26.59 -9.19
N LEU A 349 10.93 26.27 -9.87
CA LEU A 349 12.23 26.90 -9.58
C LEU A 349 12.28 28.38 -9.98
N MET A 350 11.58 28.80 -11.03
CA MET A 350 11.57 30.19 -11.46
C MET A 350 10.72 31.06 -10.51
N GLU A 351 9.59 30.54 -10.07
CA GLU A 351 8.68 31.24 -9.16
C GLU A 351 9.29 31.46 -7.77
N SER A 352 10.16 30.55 -7.30
CA SER A 352 10.85 30.72 -6.01
C SER A 352 11.93 31.82 -6.04
N ALA A 353 12.63 31.99 -7.16
CA ALA A 353 13.63 33.04 -7.32
C ALA A 353 13.00 34.46 -7.29
N ASP A 354 11.76 34.60 -7.77
CA ASP A 354 11.04 35.88 -7.76
C ASP A 354 10.60 36.30 -6.34
N VAL A 355 10.35 35.36 -5.42
CA VAL A 355 9.94 35.66 -4.02
C VAL A 355 11.09 36.30 -3.23
N GLU A 356 12.34 35.88 -3.46
CA GLU A 356 13.50 36.49 -2.80
C GLU A 356 13.79 37.91 -3.31
N LEU A 357 13.62 38.15 -4.62
CA LEU A 357 13.81 39.46 -5.25
C LEU A 357 12.79 40.51 -4.78
N ASP A 358 11.54 40.10 -4.53
CA ASP A 358 10.47 40.99 -4.06
C ASP A 358 10.61 41.33 -2.55
N SER A 359 11.26 40.46 -1.78
CA SER A 359 11.63 40.73 -0.37
C SER A 359 12.82 41.70 -0.24
N ALA A 360 13.76 41.66 -1.18
CA ALA A 360 14.92 42.55 -1.22
C ALA A 360 14.60 43.97 -1.74
N THR A 361 13.50 44.15 -2.47
CA THR A 361 13.09 45.45 -3.04
C THR A 361 12.11 46.24 -2.16
N ARG A 362 11.62 45.68 -1.05
CA ARG A 362 10.82 46.42 -0.03
C ARG A 362 11.65 46.99 1.12
N VAL A 363 12.81 47.61 0.82
CA VAL A 363 13.49 48.50 1.77
C VAL A 363 13.81 49.85 1.10
N ARG A 364 13.07 50.87 1.56
CA ARG A 364 13.26 52.33 1.39
C ARG A 364 12.82 52.95 0.05
N HIS A 365 11.53 53.32 0.01
CA HIS A 365 11.18 54.69 -0.35
C HIS A 365 10.46 55.36 0.82
N ARG A 366 11.23 56.06 1.67
CA ARG A 366 10.72 57.19 2.45
C ARG A 366 10.71 58.40 1.51
N PRO A 367 9.59 59.11 1.32
CA PRO A 367 9.62 60.39 0.62
C PRO A 367 10.29 61.41 1.54
N GLU A 368 11.39 61.99 1.10
CA GLU A 368 11.97 63.16 1.75
C GLU A 368 11.05 64.36 1.50
N VAL A 369 10.58 64.92 2.62
CA VAL A 369 9.85 66.20 2.69
C VAL A 369 10.88 67.32 2.58
N TRP A 370 10.67 68.24 1.64
CA TRP A 370 11.01 69.66 1.76
C TRP A 370 9.77 70.48 1.40
#